data_AF-A0A2E5IQE8-F1
#
_entry.id   AF-A0A2E5IQE8-F1
#
_cell.length_a   1.000
_cell.length_b   1.000
_cell.length_c   1.000
_cell.angle_alpha   90.00
_cell.angle_beta   90.00
_cell.angle_gamma   90.00
#
_symmetry.space_group_name_H-M   'P 1'
#
loop_
_entity.id
_entity.type
_entity.pdbx_description
1 polymer ?
#
loop_
_entity_poly.entity_id
_entity_poly.type
_entity_poly.pdbx_seq_one_letter_code
_entity_poly.pdbx_strand_id
1 'polypeptide(L)' 'MFGSHEIIVIAIIVLVLFGSAAIPKFAKSLGLAKKEFEKGLNESDQEPSSDTDTSSKQDSKDKS' A
#
# COMPACT_ATOMS: atom_id res chain seq x y z
N MET A 1 17.53 -14.22 -24.48
CA MET A 1 18.11 -13.89 -23.17
C MET A 1 17.64 -12.49 -22.81
N PHE A 2 16.35 -12.34 -22.46
CA PHE A 2 15.88 -11.08 -21.88
C PHE A 2 16.36 -11.08 -20.43
N GLY A 3 17.46 -10.40 -20.20
CA GLY A 3 18.19 -10.44 -18.93
C GLY A 3 17.73 -9.35 -17.98
N SER A 4 18.15 -9.45 -16.72
CA SER A 4 17.96 -8.43 -15.67
C SER A 4 18.31 -7.01 -16.15
N HIS A 5 19.18 -6.90 -17.15
CA HIS A 5 19.61 -5.64 -17.75
C HIS A 5 18.49 -4.89 -18.50
N GLU A 6 17.68 -5.57 -19.33
CA GLU A 6 16.58 -4.90 -20.04
C GLU A 6 15.50 -4.40 -19.08
N ILE A 7 15.21 -5.17 -18.03
CA ILE A 7 14.27 -4.76 -16.98
C ILE A 7 14.77 -3.49 -16.27
N ILE A 8 16.07 -3.40 -15.99
CA ILE A 8 16.69 -2.21 -15.37
C ILE A 8 16.59 -0.99 -16.29
N VAL A 9 16.86 -1.14 -17.59
CA VAL A 9 16.76 -0.03 -18.54
C VAL A 9 15.31 0.48 -18.62
N ILE A 10 14.34 -0.43 -18.70
CA ILE A 10 12.91 -0.06 -18.71
C ILE A 10 12.52 0.63 -17.40
N ALA A 11 12.97 0.11 -16.25
CA ALA A 11 12.69 0.71 -14.96
C ALA A 11 13.25 2.13 -14.85
N ILE A 12 14.45 2.40 -15.38
CA ILE A 12 15.04 3.73 -15.42
C ILE A 12 14.20 4.68 -16.29
N ILE A 13 13.76 4.24 -17.48
CA ILE A 13 12.91 5.07 -18.36
C ILE A 13 11.61 5.46 -17.64
N VAL A 14 10.94 4.49 -17.02
CA VAL A 14 9.72 4.73 -16.23
C VAL A 14 10.01 5.69 -15.07
N LEU A 15 11.14 5.53 -14.37
CA LEU A 15 11.54 6.41 -13.29
C LEU A 15 11.77 7.85 -13.75
N VAL A 16 12.28 8.06 -14.96
CA VAL A 16 12.50 9.41 -15.53
C VAL A 16 11.17 10.05 -15.95
N LEU A 17 10.26 9.28 -16.55
CA LEU A 17 8.96 9.79 -17.00
C LEU A 17 8.03 10.13 -15.84
N PHE A 18 8.00 9.28 -14.81
CA PHE A 18 7.07 9.42 -13.68
C PHE A 18 7.73 10.00 -12.42
N GLY A 19 9.05 10.00 -12.33
CA GLY A 19 9.81 10.40 -11.14
C GLY A 19 9.94 9.28 -10.09
N SER A 20 10.96 9.37 -9.24
CA SER A 20 11.18 8.39 -8.15
C SER A 20 10.08 8.34 -7.10
N ALA A 21 9.33 9.43 -6.94
CA ALA A 21 8.21 9.53 -6.01
C ALA A 21 6.94 8.80 -6.51
N ALA A 22 6.85 8.45 -7.80
CA ALA A 22 5.65 7.81 -8.34
C ALA A 22 5.50 6.35 -7.91
N ILE A 23 6.60 5.59 -7.82
CA ILE A 23 6.59 4.19 -7.38
C ILE A 23 6.03 4.02 -5.96
N PRO A 24 6.52 4.74 -4.92
CA PRO A 24 5.98 4.61 -3.57
C PRO A 24 4.51 5.09 -3.47
N LYS A 25 4.13 6.12 -4.24
CA LYS A 25 2.75 6.62 -4.27
C LYS A 25 1.79 5.59 -4.89
N PHE A 26 2.21 4.96 -5.99
CA PHE A 26 1.46 3.90 -6.67
C PHE A 26 1.34 2.64 -5.80
N ALA A 27 2.43 2.22 -5.17
CA ALA A 27 2.41 1.08 -4.24
C ALA A 27 1.47 1.32 -3.05
N LYS A 28 1.47 2.54 -2.49
CA LYS A 28 0.55 2.91 -1.40
C LYS A 28 -0.91 2.85 -1.85
N SER A 29 -1.26 3.40 -3.03
CA SER A 29 -2.64 3.35 -3.53
C SER A 29 -3.10 1.93 -3.85
N LEU A 30 -2.22 1.09 -4.43
CA LEU A 30 -2.50 -0.32 -4.69
C LEU A 30 -2.66 -1.12 -3.39
N GLY A 31 -1.82 -0.85 -2.39
CA GLY A 31 -1.91 -1.50 -1.09
C GLY A 31 -3.23 -1.18 -0.38
N LEU A 32 -3.68 0.08 -0.43
CA LEU A 32 -4.98 0.48 0.10
C LEU A 32 -6.13 -0.19 -0.67
N ALA A 33 -6.10 -0.15 -2.00
CA ALA A 33 -7.12 -0.78 -2.84
C ALA A 33 -7.18 -2.30 -2.61
N LYS A 34 -6.03 -2.98 -2.53
CA LYS A 34 -5.95 -4.41 -2.21
C LYS A 34 -6.51 -4.70 -0.82
N LYS A 35 -6.15 -3.89 0.19
CA LYS A 35 -6.63 -4.06 1.57
C LYS A 35 -8.16 -3.93 1.64
N GLU A 36 -8.73 -2.92 0.98
CA GLU A 36 -10.19 -2.73 0.94
C GLU A 36 -10.88 -3.82 0.12
N PHE A 37 -10.27 -4.27 -0.98
CA PHE A 37 -10.77 -5.38 -1.77
C PHE A 37 -10.81 -6.69 -0.97
N GLU A 38 -9.72 -7.03 -0.26
CA GLU A 38 -9.68 -8.21 0.61
C GLU A 38 -10.66 -8.08 1.79
N LYS A 39 -10.81 -6.89 2.36
CA LYS A 39 -11.80 -6.63 3.42
C LYS A 39 -13.22 -6.86 2.90
N GLY A 40 -13.58 -6.32 1.73
CA GLY A 40 -14.89 -6.51 1.13
C GLY A 40 -15.19 -7.96 0.74
N LEU A 41 -14.19 -8.72 0.30
CA LEU A 41 -14.33 -10.16 0.06
C LEU A 41 -14.60 -10.93 1.36
N ASN A 42 -13.85 -10.66 2.43
CA ASN A 42 -14.03 -11.34 3.72
C ASN A 42 -15.32 -10.92 4.45
N GLU A 43 -15.76 -9.67 4.30
CA GLU A 43 -17.06 -9.19 4.82
C GLU A 43 -18.24 -9.75 4.01
N SER A 44 -18.04 -10.14 2.75
CA SER A 44 -19.07 -10.82 1.96
C SER A 44 -19.28 -12.27 2.39
N ASP A 45 -18.24 -12.92 2.93
CA ASP A 45 -18.29 -14.30 3.42
C ASP A 45 -18.66 -14.40 4.92
N GLN A 46 -18.64 -13.30 5.67
CA GLN A 46 -19.03 -13.27 7.08
C GLN A 46 -20.07 -12.19 7.38
N GLU A 47 -21.29 -12.61 7.69
CA GLU A 47 -22.30 -11.78 8.38
C GLU A 47 -21.73 -11.17 9.69
N PRO A 48 -22.27 -10.03 10.16
CA PRO A 48 -21.53 -9.01 10.88
C PRO A 48 -21.12 -9.49 12.27
N SER A 49 -19.84 -9.79 12.45
CA SER A 49 -19.20 -9.70 13.77
C SER A 49 -18.43 -8.40 13.82
N SER A 50 -19.00 -7.47 14.60
CA SER A 50 -18.31 -6.34 15.21
C SER A 50 -16.91 -6.76 15.67
N ASP A 51 -15.86 -6.03 15.25
CA ASP A 51 -14.92 -5.44 16.19
C ASP A 51 -13.77 -4.64 15.57
N THR A 52 -13.55 -3.48 16.19
CA THR A 52 -12.24 -2.85 16.47
C THR A 52 -11.43 -2.21 15.35
N ASP A 53 -11.74 -0.94 15.08
CA ASP A 53 -10.73 0.03 14.64
C ASP A 53 -10.00 0.56 15.88
N THR A 54 -8.97 -0.17 16.33
CA THR A 54 -7.99 0.35 17.28
C THR A 54 -7.10 1.36 16.55
N SER A 55 -7.53 2.63 16.58
CA SER A 55 -6.66 3.78 16.36
C SER A 55 -6.40 4.46 17.70
N SER A 56 -5.57 3.82 18.52
CA SER A 56 -4.95 4.43 19.69
C SER A 56 -3.85 5.39 19.24
N LYS A 57 -4.29 6.61 18.93
CA LYS A 57 -3.71 7.89 19.38
C LYS A 57 -2.38 7.76 20.14
N GLN A 58 -1.26 7.88 19.41
CA GLN A 58 0.05 8.17 19.99
C GLN A 58 0.17 9.70 20.09
N ASP A 59 -0.33 10.26 21.18
CA ASP A 59 -0.09 11.65 21.56
C ASP A 59 0.10 11.75 23.07
N SER A 60 1.23 12.33 23.45
CA SER A 60 1.58 12.86 24.78
C SER A 60 1.88 11.89 25.93
N LYS A 61 3.16 11.78 26.27
CA LYS A 61 3.59 11.63 27.68
C LYS A 61 4.73 12.61 27.99
N ASP A 62 4.34 13.87 28.17
CA ASP A 62 5.03 14.84 29.01
C ASP A 62 4.74 14.49 30.49
N LYS A 63 5.75 14.67 31.34
CA LYS A 63 5.71 14.88 32.80
C LYS A 63 4.90 13.94 33.72
N SER A 64 5.64 13.14 34.48
CA SER A 64 5.57 13.13 35.96
C SER A 64 6.87 12.59 36.52
#